data_AF-A0A554MMC2-F1
#
_entry.id   AF-A0A554MMC2-F1
#
_cell.length_a   1.000
_cell.length_b   1.000
_cell.length_c   1.000
_cell.angle_alpha   90.00
_cell.angle_beta   90.00
_cell.angle_gamma   90.00
#
_symmetry.space_group_name_H-M   'P 1'
#
loop_
_entity.id
_entity.type
_entity.pdbx_description
1 polymer ?
#
loop_
_entity_poly.entity_id
_entity_poly.type
_entity_poly.pdbx_seq_one_letter_code
_entity_poly.pdbx_strand_id
1 'polypeptide(L)'
;MCNSENQEVMQRGMNFRMNPSYSVILMSQRANAPYSDKVHGDGVTIEYEGHDISKAYSKNPKVEDQPEKLSSGKLTQNGFFIKAVNDFKMKGGIPELVKVYEKCFLESGLLKGTLI
;
A
#
# COMPACT_ATOMS: atom_id res chain seq x y z
N MET A 1 10.10 11.92 4.53
CA MET A 1 9.33 12.48 5.65
C MET A 1 7.86 12.55 5.26
N CYS A 2 7.01 11.77 5.92
CA CYS A 2 5.56 11.94 5.83
C CYS A 2 5.11 12.70 7.08
N ASN A 3 5.33 14.01 7.11
CA ASN A 3 5.09 14.84 8.29
C ASN A 3 3.64 14.75 8.79
N SER A 4 2.69 14.56 7.88
CA SER A 4 1.27 14.37 8.19
C SER A 4 0.97 13.11 9.01
N GLU A 5 1.91 12.15 9.04
CA GLU A 5 1.77 10.84 9.68
C GLU A 5 2.68 10.71 10.91
N ASN A 6 3.43 11.76 11.27
CA ASN A 6 4.47 11.74 12.31
C ASN A 6 5.46 10.55 12.18
N GLN A 7 5.69 10.10 10.95
CA GLN A 7 6.64 9.04 10.60
C GLN A 7 7.78 9.65 9.78
N GLU A 8 9.01 9.53 10.30
CA GLU A 8 10.19 10.10 9.66
C GLU A 8 10.39 9.52 8.25
N VAL A 9 10.15 8.21 8.07
CA VAL A 9 10.22 7.51 6.76
C VAL A 9 9.25 6.34 6.69
N MET A 10 8.26 6.41 5.79
CA MET A 10 7.53 5.22 5.36
C MET A 10 8.39 4.44 4.36
N GLN A 11 8.90 3.29 4.78
CA GLN A 11 9.77 2.44 3.94
C GLN A 11 8.98 1.53 2.99
N ARG A 12 7.68 1.34 3.23
CA ARG A 12 6.83 0.41 2.48
C ARG A 12 5.71 1.16 1.77
N GLY A 13 5.29 0.66 0.61
CA GLY A 13 4.17 1.20 -0.16
C GLY A 13 2.81 1.01 0.53
N MET A 14 2.68 0.04 1.43
CA MET A 14 1.44 -0.26 2.14
C MET A 14 1.76 -0.50 3.62
N ASN A 15 0.96 0.11 4.51
CA ASN A 15 1.11 0.03 5.95
C ASN A 15 -0.29 -0.11 6.59
N PHE A 16 -0.60 -1.30 7.09
CA PHE A 16 -1.88 -1.61 7.72
C PHE A 16 -1.90 -1.13 9.17
N ARG A 17 -2.90 -0.32 9.53
CA ARG A 17 -3.15 0.23 10.87
C ARG A 17 -1.89 0.71 11.57
N MET A 18 -1.39 1.87 11.15
CA MET A 18 -0.34 2.55 11.90
C MET A 18 -0.91 3.14 13.21
N ASN A 19 -0.12 3.95 13.92
CA ASN A 19 -0.61 4.77 15.03
C ASN A 19 -0.59 6.25 14.59
N PRO A 20 -1.76 6.91 14.40
CA PRO A 20 -3.13 6.48 14.72
C PRO A 20 -3.68 5.39 13.78
N SER A 21 -4.73 4.67 14.23
CA SER A 21 -5.27 3.41 13.69
C SER A 21 -5.98 3.47 12.34
N TYR A 22 -5.35 4.07 11.34
CA TYR A 22 -5.74 3.93 9.94
C TYR A 22 -4.58 3.34 9.15
N SER A 23 -4.94 2.78 8.00
CA SER A 23 -3.97 2.24 7.06
C SER A 23 -3.50 3.31 6.10
N VAL A 24 -2.27 3.17 5.60
CA VAL A 24 -1.70 4.10 4.63
C VAL A 24 -1.17 3.35 3.42
N ILE A 25 -1.52 3.85 2.24
CA ILE A 25 -0.98 3.42 0.95
C ILE A 25 -0.22 4.59 0.32
N LEU A 26 0.97 4.31 -0.20
CA LEU A 26 1.83 5.22 -0.94
C LEU A 26 1.93 4.74 -2.39
N MET A 27 1.14 5.32 -3.27
CA MET A 27 1.05 4.94 -4.67
C MET A 27 1.95 5.79 -5.59
N SER A 28 2.17 5.32 -6.81
CA SER A 28 2.89 6.05 -7.85
C SER A 28 2.39 5.68 -9.26
N GLN A 29 1.79 6.63 -9.97
CA GLN A 29 1.29 6.45 -11.35
C GLN A 29 2.37 6.62 -12.44
N ARG A 30 3.66 6.63 -12.06
CA ARG A 30 4.76 6.83 -13.00
C ARG A 30 4.96 5.62 -13.91
N ALA A 31 5.27 5.89 -15.18
CA ALA A 31 5.51 4.85 -16.17
C ALA A 31 6.64 3.85 -15.80
N ASN A 32 7.61 4.26 -14.98
CA ASN A 32 8.72 3.41 -14.53
C ASN A 32 8.60 2.98 -13.05
N ALA A 33 7.44 3.16 -12.42
CA ALA A 33 7.19 2.63 -11.10
C ALA A 33 7.20 1.09 -11.14
N PRO A 34 7.65 0.41 -10.07
CA PRO A 34 7.65 -1.05 -10.01
C PRO A 34 6.25 -1.67 -9.89
N TYR A 35 5.24 -0.86 -9.60
CA TYR A 35 3.85 -1.25 -9.43
C TYR A 35 2.99 -0.42 -10.39
N SER A 36 1.94 -1.02 -10.94
CA SER A 36 1.05 -0.35 -11.90
C SER A 36 -0.14 0.28 -11.19
N ASP A 37 0.13 1.33 -10.40
CA ASP A 37 -0.91 2.05 -9.68
C ASP A 37 -1.65 3.04 -10.58
N LYS A 38 -2.94 3.26 -10.32
CA LYS A 38 -3.77 4.17 -11.12
C LYS A 38 -4.87 4.83 -10.30
N VAL A 39 -5.08 6.12 -10.53
CA VAL A 39 -6.31 6.83 -10.15
C VAL A 39 -7.23 6.86 -11.38
N HIS A 40 -8.47 6.44 -11.22
CA HIS A 40 -9.44 6.41 -12.32
C HIS A 40 -9.98 7.82 -12.62
N GLY A 41 -10.64 7.97 -13.76
CA GLY A 41 -11.17 9.26 -14.22
C GLY A 41 -12.26 9.86 -13.33
N ASP A 42 -12.81 9.09 -12.39
CA ASP A 42 -13.75 9.59 -11.37
C ASP A 42 -13.05 10.31 -10.20
N GLY A 43 -11.71 10.24 -10.14
CA GLY A 43 -10.89 10.90 -9.13
C GLY A 43 -10.98 10.28 -7.74
N VAL A 44 -11.71 9.17 -7.56
CA VAL A 44 -11.93 8.54 -6.24
C VAL A 44 -11.67 7.05 -6.24
N THR A 45 -11.79 6.39 -7.39
CA THR A 45 -11.45 4.98 -7.53
C THR A 45 -9.96 4.86 -7.82
N ILE A 46 -9.30 3.94 -7.12
CA ILE A 46 -7.88 3.63 -7.32
C ILE A 46 -7.67 2.14 -7.58
N GLU A 47 -6.70 1.84 -8.43
CA GLU A 47 -6.05 0.55 -8.54
C GLU A 47 -4.67 0.67 -7.88
N TYR A 48 -4.41 -0.18 -6.89
CA TYR A 48 -3.13 -0.22 -6.18
C TYR A 48 -2.66 -1.67 -6.08
N GLU A 49 -1.44 -1.93 -6.54
CA GLU A 49 -0.89 -3.28 -6.58
C GLU A 49 -0.30 -3.67 -5.21
N GLY A 50 -0.58 -4.91 -4.79
CA GLY A 50 -0.06 -5.47 -3.54
C GLY A 50 1.46 -5.62 -3.54
N HIS A 51 2.01 -6.02 -2.39
CA HIS A 51 3.45 -6.29 -2.26
C HIS A 51 3.81 -7.65 -2.86
N ASP A 52 4.90 -7.67 -3.61
CA ASP A 52 5.53 -8.91 -4.04
C ASP A 52 6.15 -9.66 -2.85
N ILE A 53 6.51 -10.93 -3.08
CA ILE A 53 7.36 -11.66 -2.14
C ILE A 53 8.71 -10.95 -1.96
N SER A 54 9.35 -11.11 -0.80
CA SER A 54 10.69 -10.55 -0.58
C SER A 54 11.71 -11.11 -1.57
N LYS A 55 12.59 -10.24 -2.08
CA LYS A 55 13.76 -10.60 -2.90
C LYS A 55 14.72 -11.58 -2.22
N ALA A 56 14.63 -11.74 -0.90
CA ALA A 56 15.39 -12.76 -0.18
C ALA A 56 14.91 -14.19 -0.50
N TYR A 57 13.67 -14.36 -0.98
CA TYR A 57 13.06 -15.67 -1.26
C TYR A 57 12.88 -15.96 -2.75
N SER A 58 12.82 -14.93 -3.62
CA SER A 58 12.78 -15.12 -5.07
C SER A 58 13.73 -14.15 -5.77
N LYS A 59 14.41 -14.66 -6.82
CA LYS A 59 15.25 -13.85 -7.72
C LYS A 59 14.41 -12.95 -8.62
N ASN A 60 13.15 -13.30 -8.84
CA ASN A 60 12.21 -12.50 -9.62
C ASN A 60 10.84 -12.46 -8.92
N PRO A 61 10.66 -11.65 -7.86
CA PRO A 61 9.41 -11.61 -7.11
C PRO A 61 8.16 -11.27 -7.92
N LYS A 62 8.32 -10.58 -9.06
CA LYS A 62 7.22 -10.09 -9.88
C LYS A 62 6.49 -11.18 -10.67
N VAL A 63 7.10 -12.35 -10.83
CA VAL A 63 6.47 -13.50 -11.51
C VAL A 63 5.90 -14.52 -10.51
N GLU A 64 6.05 -14.25 -9.22
CA GLU A 64 5.54 -15.10 -8.15
C GLU A 64 4.20 -14.56 -7.64
N ASP A 65 3.37 -15.46 -7.11
CA ASP A 65 2.14 -15.05 -6.44
C ASP A 65 2.43 -14.19 -5.21
N GLN A 66 1.67 -13.11 -5.07
CA GLN A 66 1.75 -12.21 -3.91
C GLN A 66 1.06 -12.87 -2.70
N PRO A 67 1.80 -13.22 -1.62
CA PRO A 67 1.26 -14.11 -0.60
C PRO A 67 0.39 -13.37 0.43
N GLU A 68 -0.72 -13.99 0.83
CA GLU A 68 -1.53 -13.55 1.98
C GLU A 68 -0.78 -13.78 3.31
N LYS A 69 -0.01 -14.87 3.41
CA LYS A 69 0.69 -15.30 4.62
C LYS A 69 2.14 -15.60 4.33
N LEU A 70 3.00 -15.29 5.29
CA LEU A 70 4.37 -15.77 5.32
C LEU A 70 4.39 -17.29 5.54
N SER A 71 5.51 -17.94 5.25
CA SER A 71 5.73 -19.36 5.56
C SER A 71 5.53 -19.70 7.04
N SER A 72 5.73 -18.72 7.94
CA SER A 72 5.43 -18.84 9.38
C SER A 72 3.93 -18.82 9.73
N GLY A 73 3.04 -18.61 8.77
CA GLY A 73 1.59 -18.47 8.96
C GLY A 73 1.12 -17.06 9.35
N LYS A 74 2.04 -16.13 9.67
CA LYS A 74 1.70 -14.73 9.94
C LYS A 74 1.22 -14.03 8.68
N LEU A 75 0.21 -13.15 8.80
CA LEU A 75 -0.28 -12.36 7.67
C LEU A 75 0.79 -11.39 7.16
N THR A 76 0.83 -11.24 5.84
CA THR A 76 1.54 -10.15 5.17
C THR A 76 0.71 -8.86 5.24
N GLN A 77 1.26 -7.75 4.76
CA GLN A 77 0.48 -6.53 4.56
C GLN A 77 -0.71 -6.80 3.64
N ASN A 78 -0.50 -7.46 2.50
CA ASN A 78 -1.58 -7.90 1.61
C ASN A 78 -2.63 -8.71 2.37
N GLY A 79 -2.19 -9.66 3.20
CA GLY A 79 -3.08 -10.50 4.00
C GLY A 79 -3.94 -9.73 5.00
N PHE A 80 -3.41 -8.67 5.61
CA PHE A 80 -4.20 -7.81 6.50
C PHE A 80 -5.31 -7.07 5.74
N PHE A 81 -5.02 -6.53 4.55
CA PHE A 81 -6.04 -5.87 3.72
C PHE A 81 -7.08 -6.86 3.18
N ILE A 82 -6.65 -8.04 2.71
CA ILE A 82 -7.56 -9.13 2.29
C ILE A 82 -8.50 -9.50 3.45
N LYS A 83 -7.93 -9.70 4.64
CA LYS A 83 -8.73 -10.00 5.84
C LYS A 83 -9.72 -8.89 6.17
N ALA A 84 -9.31 -7.63 6.11
CA ALA A 84 -10.19 -6.49 6.39
C ALA A 84 -11.39 -6.42 5.41
N VAL A 85 -11.15 -6.64 4.12
CA VAL A 85 -12.21 -6.71 3.10
C VAL A 85 -13.16 -7.88 3.38
N ASN A 86 -12.61 -9.07 3.66
CA ASN A 86 -13.42 -10.26 3.92
C ASN A 86 -14.24 -10.12 5.22
N ASP A 87 -13.64 -9.59 6.28
CA ASP A 87 -14.35 -9.33 7.53
C ASP A 87 -15.50 -8.34 7.32
N PHE A 88 -15.27 -7.24 6.59
CA PHE A 88 -16.33 -6.27 6.28
C PHE A 88 -17.47 -6.92 5.47
N LYS A 89 -17.14 -7.70 4.43
CA LYS A 89 -18.14 -8.41 3.61
C LYS A 89 -18.95 -9.42 4.42
N MET A 90 -18.32 -10.16 5.33
CA MET A 90 -18.99 -11.24 6.08
C MET A 90 -19.76 -10.74 7.30
N LYS A 91 -19.20 -9.80 8.05
CA LYS A 91 -19.70 -9.38 9.36
C LYS A 91 -20.39 -8.02 9.33
N GLY A 92 -20.19 -7.23 8.27
CA GLY A 92 -20.52 -5.81 8.25
C GLY A 92 -19.63 -5.00 9.20
N GLY A 93 -19.96 -3.73 9.40
CA GLY A 93 -19.29 -2.84 10.35
C GLY A 93 -18.59 -1.64 9.71
N ILE A 94 -17.53 -1.14 10.35
CA ILE A 94 -16.75 -0.01 9.85
C ILE A 94 -15.68 -0.55 8.89
N PRO A 95 -15.61 -0.06 7.64
CA PRO A 95 -14.55 -0.47 6.72
C PRO A 95 -13.19 0.02 7.23
N GLU A 96 -12.12 -0.65 6.79
CA GLU A 96 -10.78 -0.16 7.09
C GLU A 96 -10.59 1.23 6.48
N LEU A 97 -10.24 2.21 7.32
CA LEU A 97 -9.93 3.56 6.86
C LEU A 97 -8.52 3.55 6.25
N VAL A 98 -8.41 3.96 5.00
CA VAL A 98 -7.15 4.01 4.26
C VAL A 98 -6.90 5.43 3.78
N LYS A 99 -5.76 6.00 4.13
CA LYS A 99 -5.25 7.22 3.49
C LYS A 99 -4.35 6.85 2.34
N VAL A 100 -4.55 7.50 1.20
CA VAL A 100 -3.78 7.23 0.00
C VAL A 100 -2.99 8.46 -0.35
N TYR A 101 -1.68 8.29 -0.49
CA TYR A 101 -0.78 9.35 -0.89
C TYR A 101 -0.14 9.02 -2.22
N GLU A 102 -0.20 9.95 -3.16
CA GLU A 102 0.58 9.87 -4.39
C GLU A 102 2.00 10.42 -4.16
N LYS A 103 3.01 9.66 -4.59
CA LYS A 103 4.41 10.10 -4.57
C LYS A 103 4.66 11.10 -5.70
N CYS A 104 4.74 12.37 -5.34
CA CYS A 104 5.22 13.43 -6.22
C CYS A 104 6.73 13.61 -6.05
N PHE A 105 7.46 13.83 -7.14
CA PHE A 105 8.85 14.27 -7.04
C PHE A 105 8.90 15.70 -7.54
N LEU A 106 9.48 16.56 -6.73
CA LEU A 106 9.79 17.92 -7.12
C LEU A 106 11.04 17.94 -8.00
N GLU A 107 11.25 19.02 -8.75
CA GLU A 107 12.43 19.21 -9.59
C GLU A 107 13.74 19.11 -8.80
N SER A 108 13.70 19.37 -7.48
CA SER A 108 14.81 19.19 -6.55
C SER A 108 15.13 17.72 -6.21
N GLY A 109 14.41 16.75 -6.77
CA GLY A 109 14.51 15.33 -6.42
C GLY A 109 13.85 14.97 -5.08
N LEU A 110 13.24 15.94 -4.39
CA LEU A 110 12.55 15.71 -3.12
C LEU A 110 11.23 14.96 -3.37
N LEU A 111 11.03 13.88 -2.62
CA LEU A 111 9.79 13.11 -2.62
C LEU A 111 8.79 13.70 -1.63
N LYS A 112 7.61 14.07 -2.11
CA LYS A 112 6.48 14.55 -1.32
C LYS A 112 5.26 13.67 -1.57
N GLY A 113 4.53 13.32 -0.53
CA GLY A 113 3.22 12.69 -0.64
C GLY A 113 2.11 13.73 -0.71
N THR A 114 1.17 13.59 -1.65
CA THR A 114 -0.09 14.36 -1.66
C THR A 114 -1.24 13.41 -1.37
N LEU A 115 -2.08 13.76 -0.40
CA LEU A 115 -3.30 13.00 -0.13
C LEU A 115 -4.23 13.17 -1.32
N ILE A 116 -4.71 12.05 -1.87
CA ILE A 116 -5.72 12.03 -2.93
C ILE A 116 -7.10 11.71 -2.36
#